data_AF-Q1WCQ6-F1
#
_entry.id   AF-Q1WCQ6-F1
#
_cell.length_a   1.000
_cell.length_b   1.000
_cell.length_c   1.000
_cell.angle_alpha   90.00
_cell.angle_beta   90.00
_cell.angle_gamma   90.00
#
_symmetry.space_group_name_H-M   'P 1'
#
loop_
_entity.id
_entity.type
_entity.pdbx_description
1 polymer ?
#
loop_
_entity_poly.entity_id
_entity_poly.type
_entity_poly.pdbx_seq_one_letter_code
_entity_poly.pdbx_strand_id
1 'polypeptide(L)'
;MTQFTTELLNFLAQKQDSDEFFRTSLETAMNDLLQAELSAFLGYEPYNKLGYNSGNSRNGSYARKFETKYGTVQLSIPRDRNGNFSPALLPAYGRRDDHLEEMVIKPV
;
A
#
# COMPACT_ATOMS: atom_id res chain seq x y z
N MET A 1 -11.40 13.09 7.35
CA MET A 1 -10.84 14.18 6.52
C MET A 1 -9.94 15.14 7.30
N THR A 2 -9.82 15.09 8.63
CA THR A 2 -9.07 16.12 9.42
C THR A 2 -7.66 15.73 9.90
N GLN A 3 -7.25 14.45 9.85
CA GLN A 3 -5.94 14.04 10.36
C GLN A 3 -4.80 14.42 9.40
N PHE A 4 -4.91 14.04 8.12
CA PHE A 4 -3.89 14.33 7.12
C PHE A 4 -3.56 15.82 6.98
N THR A 5 -4.57 16.69 6.91
CA THR A 5 -4.36 18.14 6.79
C THR A 5 -3.71 18.72 8.04
N THR A 6 -4.05 18.20 9.21
CA THR A 6 -3.47 18.64 10.49
C THR A 6 -2.01 18.17 10.62
N GLU A 7 -1.73 16.93 10.25
CA GLU A 7 -0.38 16.37 10.22
C GLU A 7 0.52 17.11 9.23
N LEU A 8 0.02 17.40 8.03
CA LEU A 8 0.72 18.19 7.01
C LEU A 8 1.03 19.59 7.50
N LEU A 9 0.05 20.29 8.09
CA LEU A 9 0.26 21.65 8.63
C LEU A 9 1.31 21.66 9.73
N ASN A 10 1.29 20.68 10.62
CA ASN A 10 2.30 20.53 11.66
C ASN A 10 3.69 20.28 11.06
N PHE A 11 3.80 19.47 10.02
CA PHE A 11 5.06 19.17 9.33
C PHE A 11 5.65 20.41 8.65
N LEU A 12 4.81 21.19 7.94
CA LEU A 12 5.20 22.44 7.30
C LEU A 12 5.62 23.50 8.33
N ALA A 13 4.89 23.62 9.44
CA ALA A 13 5.22 24.53 10.52
C ALA A 13 6.59 24.21 11.16
N GLN A 14 6.94 22.93 11.23
CA GLN A 14 8.22 22.46 11.75
C GLN A 14 9.38 22.56 10.73
N LYS A 15 9.13 23.03 9.49
CA LYS A 15 10.11 23.10 8.39
C LYS A 15 10.84 21.77 8.13
N GLN A 16 10.15 20.66 8.34
CA GLN A 16 10.69 19.34 8.08
C GLN A 16 10.65 18.99 6.59
N ASP A 17 11.33 17.92 6.22
CA ASP A 17 11.43 17.44 4.84
C ASP A 17 10.06 16.96 4.32
N SER A 18 9.53 17.65 3.31
CA SER A 18 8.23 17.32 2.71
C SER A 18 8.19 15.92 2.11
N ASP A 19 9.32 15.43 1.58
CA ASP A 19 9.35 14.14 0.89
C ASP A 19 9.16 12.99 1.89
N GLU A 20 9.69 13.12 3.09
CA GLU A 20 9.52 12.13 4.16
C GLU A 20 8.05 12.05 4.65
N PHE A 21 7.37 13.20 4.72
CA PHE A 21 5.94 13.22 5.02
C PHE A 21 5.14 12.49 3.94
N PHE A 22 5.42 12.76 2.66
CA PHE A 22 4.73 12.06 1.58
C PHE A 22 5.06 10.58 1.55
N ARG A 23 6.31 10.18 1.79
CA ARG A 23 6.75 8.78 1.87
C ARG A 23 5.96 8.01 2.94
N THR A 24 5.88 8.55 4.15
CA THR A 24 5.18 7.91 5.28
C THR A 24 3.67 7.87 5.10
N SER A 25 3.08 8.95 4.58
CA SER A 25 1.65 8.99 4.28
C SER A 25 1.29 8.01 3.15
N LEU A 26 2.11 7.95 2.10
CA LEU A 26 1.93 7.02 0.98
C LEU A 26 2.08 5.57 1.45
N GLU A 27 3.05 5.27 2.30
CA GLU A 27 3.22 3.94 2.91
C GLU A 27 1.96 3.51 3.68
N THR A 28 1.40 4.40 4.50
CA THR A 28 0.17 4.12 5.25
C THR A 28 -1.00 3.88 4.30
N ALA A 29 -1.21 4.78 3.34
CA ALA A 29 -2.32 4.69 2.40
C ALA A 29 -2.26 3.43 1.54
N MET A 30 -1.08 3.05 1.05
CA MET A 30 -0.90 1.82 0.27
C MET A 30 -1.17 0.57 1.10
N ASN A 31 -0.70 0.52 2.36
CA ASN A 31 -0.96 -0.61 3.24
C ASN A 31 -2.44 -0.77 3.56
N ASP A 32 -3.15 0.32 3.83
CA ASP A 32 -4.59 0.30 4.07
C ASP A 32 -5.36 -0.17 2.83
N LEU A 33 -4.98 0.32 1.65
CA LEU A 33 -5.61 -0.04 0.39
C LEU A 33 -5.40 -1.52 0.06
N LEU A 34 -4.20 -2.07 0.32
CA LEU A 34 -3.92 -3.50 0.17
C LEU A 34 -4.80 -4.37 1.09
N GLN A 35 -5.03 -3.94 2.34
CA GLN A 35 -5.93 -4.67 3.24
C GLN A 35 -7.38 -4.62 2.75
N ALA A 36 -7.81 -3.46 2.26
CA ALA A 36 -9.14 -3.27 1.68
C ALA A 36 -9.34 -4.12 0.42
N GLU A 37 -8.33 -4.24 -0.46
CA GLU A 37 -8.38 -5.15 -1.61
C GLU A 37 -8.57 -6.60 -1.19
N LEU A 38 -7.86 -7.08 -0.15
CA LEU A 38 -8.09 -8.44 0.35
C LEU A 38 -9.48 -8.59 0.97
N SER A 39 -9.99 -7.59 1.68
CA SER A 39 -11.38 -7.58 2.18
C SER A 39 -12.39 -7.69 1.05
N ALA A 40 -12.21 -6.92 -0.02
CA ALA A 40 -13.07 -6.95 -1.20
C ALA A 40 -12.99 -8.29 -1.92
N PHE A 41 -11.79 -8.86 -2.08
CA PHE A 41 -11.57 -10.15 -2.72
C PHE A 41 -12.22 -11.31 -1.95
N LEU A 42 -12.07 -11.33 -0.63
CA LEU A 42 -12.66 -12.38 0.21
C LEU A 42 -14.15 -12.15 0.51
N GLY A 43 -14.64 -10.93 0.34
CA GLY A 43 -16.01 -10.53 0.65
C GLY A 43 -16.29 -10.33 2.15
N TYR A 44 -15.26 -10.25 2.98
CA TYR A 44 -15.42 -10.05 4.43
C TYR A 44 -14.18 -9.40 5.10
N GLU A 45 -14.46 -8.66 6.17
CA GLU A 45 -13.43 -7.97 6.98
C GLU A 45 -12.66 -8.90 7.92
N PRO A 46 -11.45 -8.52 8.39
CA PRO A 46 -10.71 -9.29 9.38
C PRO A 46 -11.58 -9.69 10.58
N TYR A 47 -11.46 -10.95 11.01
CA TYR A 47 -12.21 -11.54 12.13
C TYR A 47 -13.74 -11.60 11.97
N ASN A 48 -14.28 -11.33 10.78
CA ASN A 48 -15.70 -11.48 10.53
C ASN A 48 -16.08 -12.97 10.45
N LYS A 49 -17.19 -13.33 11.10
CA LYS A 49 -17.77 -14.69 11.12
C LYS A 49 -18.11 -15.22 9.73
N LEU A 50 -18.38 -14.32 8.76
CA LEU A 50 -18.61 -14.69 7.36
C LEU A 50 -17.43 -15.46 6.74
N GLY A 51 -16.21 -15.26 7.25
CA GLY A 51 -15.03 -16.00 6.81
C GLY A 51 -14.89 -17.41 7.39
N TYR A 52 -15.81 -17.85 8.26
CA TYR A 52 -15.75 -19.19 8.84
C TYR A 52 -16.35 -20.20 7.86
N ASN A 53 -15.60 -21.26 7.53
CA ASN A 53 -15.99 -22.29 6.57
C ASN A 53 -16.34 -21.76 5.15
N SER A 54 -15.81 -20.59 4.76
CA SER A 54 -15.98 -19.99 3.43
C SER A 54 -15.13 -20.66 2.33
N GLY A 55 -14.25 -21.59 2.69
CA GLY A 55 -13.34 -22.27 1.75
C GLY A 55 -12.04 -21.51 1.44
N ASN A 56 -11.97 -20.21 1.74
CA ASN A 56 -10.73 -19.43 1.67
C ASN A 56 -10.64 -18.45 2.85
N SER A 57 -9.44 -18.26 3.39
CA SER A 57 -9.22 -17.44 4.57
C SER A 57 -7.99 -16.56 4.46
N ARG A 58 -7.89 -15.53 5.31
CA ARG A 58 -6.68 -14.71 5.41
C ARG A 58 -5.53 -15.54 6.00
N ASN A 59 -4.32 -15.38 5.46
CA ASN A 59 -3.14 -16.16 5.84
C ASN A 59 -1.90 -15.27 6.09
N GLY A 60 -2.10 -14.24 6.91
CA GLY A 60 -1.10 -13.25 7.26
C GLY A 60 -0.67 -12.39 6.08
N SER A 61 0.54 -11.84 6.16
CA SER A 61 1.14 -10.98 5.14
C SER A 61 2.64 -11.28 4.99
N TYR A 62 3.26 -10.70 3.96
CA TYR A 62 4.71 -10.67 3.82
C TYR A 62 5.19 -9.25 3.55
N ALA A 63 6.41 -8.95 3.99
CA ALA A 63 7.02 -7.64 3.77
C ALA A 63 7.55 -7.51 2.34
N ARG A 64 7.29 -6.36 1.70
CA ARG A 64 7.81 -5.99 0.38
C ARG A 64 8.26 -4.54 0.41
N LYS A 65 9.54 -4.32 0.08
CA LYS A 65 10.05 -2.97 -0.22
C LYS A 65 9.62 -2.57 -1.63
N PHE A 66 9.13 -1.34 -1.77
CA PHE A 66 8.75 -0.74 -3.05
C PHE A 66 9.36 0.66 -3.15
N GLU A 67 10.04 0.94 -4.25
CA GLU A 67 10.70 2.23 -4.48
C GLU A 67 9.73 3.18 -5.19
N THR A 68 9.59 4.39 -4.63
CA THR A 68 8.74 5.45 -5.19
C THR A 68 9.59 6.71 -5.37
N LYS A 69 9.04 7.73 -6.03
CA LYS A 69 9.71 9.03 -6.17
C LYS A 69 10.05 9.71 -4.84
N TYR A 70 9.29 9.42 -3.77
CA TYR A 70 9.52 9.97 -2.42
C TYR A 70 10.43 9.07 -1.55
N GLY A 71 10.99 8.01 -2.12
CA GLY A 71 11.82 7.03 -1.42
C GLY A 71 11.19 5.65 -1.31
N THR A 72 11.84 4.77 -0.55
CA THR A 72 11.38 3.39 -0.36
C THR A 72 10.26 3.33 0.69
N VAL A 73 9.15 2.68 0.35
CA VAL A 73 8.06 2.37 1.27
C VAL A 73 8.08 0.89 1.66
N GLN A 74 7.69 0.61 2.90
CA GLN A 74 7.56 -0.73 3.45
C GLN A 74 6.11 -1.20 3.37
N LEU A 75 5.85 -2.21 2.54
CA LEU A 75 4.50 -2.73 2.31
C LEU A 75 4.32 -4.09 2.99
N SER A 76 3.18 -4.27 3.64
CA SER A 76 2.71 -5.52 4.23
C SER A 76 1.66 -6.14 3.30
N ILE A 77 2.13 -6.93 2.33
CA ILE A 77 1.26 -7.50 1.30
C ILE A 77 0.44 -8.64 1.91
N PRO A 78 -0.90 -8.51 1.99
CA PRO A 78 -1.73 -9.51 2.61
C PRO A 78 -1.92 -10.71 1.67
N ARG A 79 -2.23 -11.88 2.24
CA ARG A 79 -2.42 -13.12 1.49
C ARG A 79 -3.67 -13.85 1.91
N ASP A 80 -4.27 -14.56 0.96
CA ASP A 80 -5.26 -15.59 1.23
C ASP A 80 -4.59 -16.96 1.43
N ARG A 81 -5.35 -17.92 1.94
CA ARG A 81 -4.89 -19.28 2.26
C ARG A 81 -4.67 -20.10 0.99
N ASN A 82 -5.50 -19.87 -0.02
CA ASN A 82 -5.45 -20.60 -1.28
C ASN A 82 -4.42 -20.02 -2.26
N GLY A 83 -3.88 -18.83 -2.00
CA GLY A 83 -2.89 -18.17 -2.84
C GLY A 83 -3.47 -17.59 -4.13
N ASN A 84 -4.79 -17.34 -4.16
CA ASN A 84 -5.50 -16.83 -5.33
C ASN A 84 -5.53 -15.30 -5.37
N PHE A 85 -5.22 -14.63 -4.25
CA PHE A 85 -5.22 -13.18 -4.19
C PHE A 85 -3.99 -12.59 -4.89
N SER A 86 -4.24 -11.69 -5.85
CA SER A 86 -3.22 -10.86 -6.48
C SER A 86 -3.65 -9.39 -6.34
N PRO A 87 -2.86 -8.54 -5.67
CA PRO A 87 -3.23 -7.14 -5.47
C PRO A 87 -3.21 -6.39 -6.81
N ALA A 88 -4.21 -5.55 -7.03
CA ALA A 88 -4.31 -4.73 -8.24
C ALA A 88 -3.43 -3.47 -8.14
N LEU A 89 -3.27 -2.94 -6.92
CA LEU A 89 -2.45 -1.76 -6.64
C LEU A 89 -0.99 -1.87 -7.11
N LEU A 90 -0.42 -3.07 -7.10
CA LEU A 90 0.99 -3.29 -7.40
C LEU A 90 1.17 -4.30 -8.52
N PRO A 91 2.05 -4.03 -9.50
CA PRO A 91 2.40 -5.02 -10.49
C PRO A 91 3.03 -6.26 -9.83
N ALA A 92 2.76 -7.42 -10.43
CA ALA A 92 3.41 -8.66 -10.06
C ALA A 92 4.93 -8.49 -10.14
N TYR A 93 5.63 -8.82 -9.06
CA TYR A 93 7.10 -8.72 -8.91
C TYR A 93 7.74 -7.32 -9.04
N GLY A 94 7.03 -6.29 -9.53
CA GLY A 94 7.57 -4.93 -9.65
C GLY A 94 8.10 -4.35 -8.34
N ARG A 95 9.32 -3.81 -8.35
CA ARG A 95 9.98 -3.30 -7.13
C ARG A 95 10.02 -1.78 -7.05
N ARG A 96 9.64 -1.11 -8.13
CA ARG A 96 9.78 0.33 -8.30
C ARG A 96 8.57 0.85 -9.06
N ASP A 97 8.28 2.11 -8.83
CA ASP A 97 7.36 2.91 -9.63
C ASP A 97 8.00 3.30 -10.98
N ASP A 98 7.18 3.52 -12.00
CA ASP A 98 7.62 3.77 -13.38
C ASP A 98 8.22 5.17 -13.58
N HIS A 99 8.23 6.01 -12.53
CA HIS A 99 8.72 7.38 -12.54
C HIS A 99 10.12 7.55 -13.16
N LEU A 100 11.04 6.60 -12.89
CA LEU A 100 12.40 6.66 -13.44
C LEU A 100 12.39 6.42 -14.95
N GLU A 101 11.58 5.46 -15.42
CA GLU A 101 11.43 5.14 -16.84
C GLU A 101 10.83 6.32 -17.62
N GLU A 102 9.82 6.99 -17.05
CA GLU A 102 9.24 8.22 -17.60
C GLU A 102 10.27 9.36 -17.72
N MET A 103 11.22 9.45 -16.80
CA MET A 103 12.24 10.51 -16.79
C MET A 103 13.36 10.25 -17.81
N VAL A 104 13.73 8.98 -18.01
CA VAL A 104 14.82 8.57 -18.91
C VAL A 104 14.35 8.54 -20.37
N ILE A 105 13.13 8.07 -20.62
CA ILE A 105 12.52 8.05 -21.94
C ILE A 105 11.84 9.40 -22.15
N LYS A 106 12.58 10.40 -22.65
CA LYS A 106 11.91 11.60 -23.20
C LYS A 106 10.90 11.15 -24.26
N PRO A 107 9.62 11.55 -24.18
CA PRO A 107 8.77 11.46 -25.35
C PRO A 107 9.36 12.46 -26.36
N VAL A 108 9.91 11.92 -27.46
CA VAL A 108 10.21 12.70 -28.66
C VAL A 108 8.89 13.09 -29.31
#